data_AF-A0A4Z1A434-F1
#
_entry.id   AF-A0A4Z1A434-F1
#
_cell.length_a   1.000
_cell.length_b   1.000
_cell.length_c   1.000
_cell.angle_alpha   90.00
_cell.angle_beta   90.00
_cell.angle_gamma   90.00
#
_symmetry.space_group_name_H-M   'P 1'
#
loop_
_entity.id
_entity.type
_entity.pdbx_description
1 polymer ?
#
loop_
_entity_poly.entity_id
_entity_poly.type
_entity_poly.pdbx_seq_one_letter_code
_entity_poly.pdbx_strand_id
1 'polypeptide(L)'
;MNFERGSKPNPTGNLIAYCHVFGENPIAPGGKIIASNVVVSFLKIGDNYPVVTFPPVALPSKEELMKILADNIHLYDVVQLPDFQMPENKEQANQYIQERMEQFNSMVMRYVEFCKAKEKKTQNQTLSDQLEQVSEPLETLANLSMEFRNTSGIAREATRLKMERIVDYFHNNHPTLDIDNFKKALSVPGKVGDELVGLYIQKFNAIQIENYETASDLRRRILEIEESTAT
;
A
#
# COMPACT_ATOMS: atom_id res chain seq x y z
N MET A 1 -6.00 21.38 -6.79
CA MET A 1 -4.66 21.19 -7.39
C MET A 1 -4.85 20.45 -8.70
N ASN A 2 -4.39 21.02 -9.81
CA ASN A 2 -4.47 20.44 -11.14
C ASN A 2 -3.05 20.24 -11.65
N PHE A 3 -2.68 19.00 -11.96
CA PHE A 3 -1.36 18.69 -12.47
C PHE A 3 -1.30 19.02 -13.96
N GLU A 4 -0.26 19.76 -14.37
CA GLU A 4 0.11 19.82 -15.79
C GLU A 4 0.75 18.50 -16.23
N ARG A 5 1.46 17.86 -15.31
CA ARG A 5 2.04 16.53 -15.47
C ARG A 5 1.94 15.75 -14.17
N GLY A 6 1.67 14.46 -14.27
CA GLY A 6 1.48 13.59 -13.11
C GLY A 6 0.03 13.20 -12.92
N SER A 7 -0.27 12.51 -11.82
CA SER A 7 -1.66 12.17 -11.51
C SER A 7 -1.93 12.14 -10.00
N LYS A 8 -3.12 12.62 -9.61
CA LYS A 8 -3.62 12.51 -8.23
C LYS A 8 -3.68 11.07 -7.69
N PRO A 9 -4.14 10.05 -8.46
CA PRO A 9 -4.20 8.68 -7.94
C PRO A 9 -2.83 7.99 -7.88
N ASN A 10 -1.84 8.48 -8.63
CA ASN A 10 -0.50 7.91 -8.66
C ASN A 10 0.57 9.03 -8.68
N PRO A 11 0.74 9.77 -7.57
CA PRO A 11 1.80 10.77 -7.45
C PRO A 11 3.18 10.10 -7.37
N THR A 12 4.18 10.82 -7.85
CA THR A 12 5.59 10.41 -7.89
C THR A 12 6.31 10.58 -6.54
N GLY A 13 5.80 11.46 -5.67
CA GLY A 13 6.50 11.91 -4.46
C GLY A 13 7.50 13.05 -4.70
N ASN A 14 7.63 13.54 -5.93
CA ASN A 14 8.55 14.60 -6.31
C ASN A 14 7.81 15.66 -7.13
N LEU A 15 7.50 16.78 -6.51
CA LEU A 15 6.63 17.80 -7.06
C LEU A 15 7.39 19.07 -7.41
N ILE A 16 7.28 19.48 -8.66
CA ILE A 16 7.69 20.81 -9.12
C ILE A 16 6.47 21.73 -9.13
N ALA A 17 6.49 22.74 -8.26
CA ALA A 17 5.50 23.80 -8.26
C ALA A 17 6.11 25.08 -8.82
N TYR A 18 5.46 25.70 -9.80
CA TYR A 18 5.98 26.90 -10.42
C TYR A 18 4.88 27.94 -10.70
N CYS A 19 5.25 29.21 -10.83
CA CYS A 19 4.36 30.28 -11.29
C CYS A 19 5.10 31.23 -12.24
N HIS A 20 4.35 31.94 -13.09
CA HIS A 20 4.88 33.05 -13.85
C HIS A 20 4.97 34.29 -12.99
N VAL A 21 6.01 35.10 -13.21
CA VAL A 21 6.20 36.37 -12.53
C VAL A 21 5.92 37.52 -13.49
N PHE A 22 5.04 38.42 -13.07
CA PHE A 22 4.79 39.70 -13.72
C PHE A 22 5.41 40.82 -12.90
N GLY A 23 6.31 41.58 -13.53
CA GLY A 23 7.09 42.62 -12.86
C GLY A 23 8.43 42.12 -12.32
N GLU A 24 8.90 42.73 -11.23
CA GLU A 24 10.19 42.36 -10.63
C GLU A 24 10.07 41.05 -9.85
N ASN A 25 11.01 40.14 -10.10
CA ASN A 25 11.04 38.85 -9.42
C ASN A 25 11.76 38.99 -8.06
N PRO A 26 11.09 38.63 -6.94
CA PRO A 26 11.63 38.82 -5.60
C PRO A 26 12.81 37.88 -5.28
N ILE A 27 13.04 36.83 -6.07
CA ILE A 27 14.14 35.87 -5.85
C ILE A 27 15.40 36.30 -6.60
N ALA A 28 15.27 36.61 -7.89
CA ALA A 28 16.37 37.07 -8.71
C ALA A 28 15.90 38.00 -9.83
N PRO A 29 16.54 39.17 -10.03
CA PRO A 29 16.19 40.09 -11.11
C PRO A 29 16.18 39.41 -12.49
N GLY A 30 15.17 39.74 -13.31
CA GLY A 30 15.05 39.25 -14.69
C GLY A 30 14.48 37.83 -14.85
N GLY A 31 14.28 37.07 -13.76
CA GLY A 31 13.60 35.77 -13.82
C GLY A 31 12.10 35.90 -14.06
N LYS A 32 11.55 35.17 -15.03
CA LYS A 32 10.10 35.19 -15.35
C LYS A 32 9.32 34.05 -14.71
N ILE A 33 10.02 33.08 -14.11
CA ILE A 33 9.44 31.94 -13.42
C ILE A 33 10.01 31.88 -12.01
N ILE A 34 9.16 31.53 -11.05
CA ILE A 34 9.58 31.01 -9.74
C ILE A 34 9.19 29.54 -9.71
N ALA A 35 10.13 28.66 -9.39
CA ALA A 35 9.90 27.23 -9.23
C ALA A 35 10.44 26.74 -7.88
N SER A 36 9.76 25.80 -7.25
CA SER A 36 10.22 25.11 -6.04
C SER A 36 9.99 23.61 -6.20
N ASN A 37 10.94 22.83 -5.69
CA ASN A 37 10.82 21.39 -5.63
C ASN A 37 10.36 20.96 -4.22
N VAL A 38 9.39 20.06 -4.16
CA VAL A 38 8.86 19.48 -2.93
C VAL A 38 8.96 17.97 -3.03
N VAL A 39 9.71 17.35 -2.13
CA VAL A 39 9.91 15.91 -2.08
C VAL A 39 9.18 15.34 -0.87
N VAL A 40 8.28 14.41 -1.11
CA VAL A 40 7.57 13.62 -0.10
C VAL A 40 8.19 12.23 -0.07
N SER A 41 8.77 11.87 1.07
CA SER A 41 9.30 10.53 1.28
C SER A 41 8.17 9.56 1.59
N PHE A 42 8.15 8.41 0.91
CA PHE A 42 7.27 7.29 1.25
C PHE A 42 7.76 6.48 2.46
N LEU A 43 8.91 6.85 3.05
CA LEU A 43 9.35 6.29 4.33
C LEU A 43 8.45 6.84 5.46
N LYS A 44 7.55 6.00 5.95
CA LYS A 44 6.60 6.31 7.01
C LYS A 44 7.28 6.27 8.39
N ILE A 45 7.19 7.36 9.17
CA ILE A 45 7.61 7.42 10.58
C ILE A 45 6.36 7.68 11.43
N GLY A 46 5.82 6.65 12.09
CA GLY A 46 4.47 6.74 12.66
C GLY A 46 3.47 7.06 11.55
N ASP A 47 2.48 7.94 11.72
CA ASP A 47 1.59 8.35 10.62
C ASP A 47 2.09 9.54 9.76
N ASN A 48 3.34 9.96 9.98
CA ASN A 48 3.92 11.11 9.31
C ASN A 48 4.75 10.72 8.09
N TYR A 49 4.59 11.50 7.02
CA TYR A 49 5.39 11.42 5.80
C TYR A 49 6.40 12.57 5.85
N PRO A 50 7.71 12.29 5.88
CA PRO A 50 8.71 13.33 5.80
C PRO A 50 8.58 14.13 4.50
N VAL A 51 8.58 15.45 4.62
CA VAL A 51 8.50 16.36 3.47
C VAL A 51 9.68 17.31 3.51
N VAL A 52 10.33 17.48 2.36
CA VAL A 52 11.40 18.47 2.16
C VAL A 52 10.98 19.42 1.07
N THR A 53 10.88 20.71 1.40
CA THR A 53 10.69 21.78 0.43
C THR A 53 12.03 22.44 0.16
N PHE A 54 12.47 22.43 -1.09
CA PHE A 54 13.69 23.12 -1.50
C PHE A 54 13.42 24.62 -1.70
N PRO A 55 14.43 25.48 -1.43
CA PRO A 55 14.33 26.90 -1.68
C PRO A 55 13.87 27.19 -3.12
N PRO A 56 13.00 28.19 -3.33
CA PRO A 56 12.54 28.51 -4.66
C PRO A 56 13.68 29.10 -5.50
N VAL A 57 13.67 28.80 -6.80
CA VAL A 57 14.64 29.27 -7.78
C VAL A 57 13.95 30.12 -8.83
N ALA A 58 14.66 31.13 -9.33
CA ALA A 58 14.20 31.96 -10.43
C ALA A 58 14.73 31.41 -11.76
N LEU A 59 13.88 31.31 -12.77
CA LEU A 59 14.25 30.84 -14.11
C LEU A 59 13.85 31.86 -15.20
N PRO A 60 14.57 31.93 -16.34
CA PRO A 60 14.29 32.88 -17.40
C PRO A 60 12.95 32.65 -18.12
N SER A 61 12.51 31.39 -18.26
CA SER A 61 11.26 31.03 -18.91
C SER A 61 10.77 29.64 -18.48
N LYS A 62 9.51 29.32 -18.84
CA LYS A 62 8.95 27.97 -18.68
C LYS A 62 9.71 26.94 -19.51
N GLU A 63 10.23 27.31 -20.69
CA GLU A 63 10.99 26.36 -21.51
C GLU A 63 12.26 25.91 -20.81
N GLU A 64 12.96 26.81 -20.10
CA GLU A 64 14.17 26.44 -19.36
C GLU A 64 13.84 25.50 -18.19
N LEU A 65 12.72 25.72 -17.49
CA LEU A 65 12.23 24.78 -16.48
C LEU A 65 11.98 23.40 -17.10
N MET A 66 11.26 23.34 -18.22
CA MET A 66 10.96 22.07 -18.87
C MET A 66 12.21 21.37 -19.41
N LYS A 67 13.22 22.13 -19.85
CA LYS A 67 14.52 21.62 -20.28
C LYS A 67 15.29 20.98 -19.12
N ILE A 68 15.30 21.61 -17.95
CA ILE A 68 15.91 21.04 -16.73
C ILE A 68 15.25 19.71 -16.36
N LEU A 69 13.93 19.63 -16.52
CA LEU A 69 13.17 18.42 -16.20
C LEU A 69 13.26 17.35 -17.29
N ALA A 70 13.63 17.69 -18.53
CA ALA A 70 13.40 16.89 -19.73
C ALA A 70 13.85 15.43 -19.61
N ASP A 71 15.09 15.19 -19.15
CA ASP A 71 15.67 13.85 -19.08
C ASP A 71 14.96 12.95 -18.05
N ASN A 72 14.43 13.56 -17.00
CA ASN A 72 13.86 12.87 -15.84
C ASN A 72 12.40 13.20 -15.62
N ILE A 73 11.72 13.74 -16.63
CA ILE A 73 10.42 14.39 -16.46
C ILE A 73 9.34 13.42 -15.93
N HIS A 74 9.50 12.11 -16.15
CA HIS A 74 8.64 11.06 -15.62
C HIS A 74 8.74 10.85 -14.11
N LEU A 75 9.82 11.32 -13.47
CA LEU A 75 10.03 11.29 -12.03
C LEU A 75 9.35 12.45 -11.30
N TYR A 76 8.79 13.42 -12.02
CA TYR A 76 8.23 14.63 -11.43
C TYR A 76 6.74 14.77 -11.75
N ASP A 77 5.98 15.12 -10.73
CA ASP A 77 4.70 15.78 -10.90
C ASP A 77 4.93 17.29 -11.07
N VAL A 78 4.11 17.96 -11.88
CA VAL A 78 4.26 19.38 -12.17
C VAL A 78 2.93 20.09 -11.96
N VAL A 79 2.96 21.18 -11.18
CA VAL A 79 1.80 22.04 -10.94
C VAL A 79 2.15 23.50 -11.22
N GLN A 80 1.25 24.18 -11.94
CA GLN A 80 1.28 25.64 -12.02
C GLN A 80 0.45 26.23 -10.87
N LEU A 81 1.08 27.09 -10.08
CA LEU A 81 0.44 27.96 -9.11
C LEU A 81 -0.07 29.23 -9.80
N PRO A 82 -1.02 29.96 -9.20
CA PRO A 82 -1.45 31.23 -9.79
C PRO A 82 -0.26 32.17 -9.95
N ASP A 83 -0.30 32.97 -11.01
CA ASP A 83 0.82 33.85 -11.36
C ASP A 83 1.11 34.86 -10.23
N PHE A 84 2.39 35.19 -10.10
CA PHE A 84 2.92 36.05 -9.09
C PHE A 84 3.08 37.47 -9.63
N GLN A 85 2.37 38.43 -9.05
CA GLN A 85 2.55 39.84 -9.34
C GLN A 85 2.63 40.60 -8.01
N MET A 86 3.77 41.24 -7.77
CA MET A 86 3.94 42.02 -6.54
C MET A 86 3.06 43.28 -6.61
N PRO A 87 2.27 43.58 -5.56
CA PRO A 87 1.57 44.86 -5.44
C PRO A 87 2.57 46.03 -5.39
N GLU A 88 2.21 47.16 -6.01
CA GLU A 88 3.03 48.38 -5.97
C GLU A 88 3.09 49.00 -4.56
N ASN A 89 2.05 48.77 -3.74
CA ASN A 89 1.98 49.25 -2.37
C ASN A 89 2.76 48.32 -1.41
N LYS A 90 3.69 48.89 -0.62
CA LYS A 90 4.56 48.15 0.31
C LYS A 90 3.83 47.40 1.42
N GLU A 91 2.75 47.97 1.97
CA GLU A 91 1.98 47.30 3.03
C GLU A 91 1.22 46.10 2.46
N GLN A 92 0.64 46.25 1.26
CA GLN A 92 -0.04 45.17 0.55
C GLN A 92 0.94 44.09 0.07
N ALA A 93 2.18 44.46 -0.28
CA ALA A 93 3.19 43.52 -0.73
C ALA A 93 3.54 42.46 0.34
N ASN A 94 3.69 42.88 1.60
CA ASN A 94 3.98 41.94 2.70
C ASN A 94 2.83 40.95 2.93
N GLN A 95 1.60 41.45 2.96
CA GLN A 95 0.41 40.60 3.10
C GLN A 95 0.30 39.61 1.93
N TYR A 96 0.52 40.10 0.70
CA TYR A 96 0.49 39.26 -0.49
C TYR A 96 1.53 38.13 -0.45
N ILE A 97 2.77 38.41 0.00
CA ILE A 97 3.79 37.37 0.17
C ILE A 97 3.34 36.31 1.17
N GLN A 98 2.74 36.70 2.29
CA GLN A 98 2.20 35.76 3.29
C GLN A 98 1.10 34.88 2.68
N GLU A 99 0.14 35.48 1.98
CA GLU A 99 -0.93 34.74 1.31
C GLU A 99 -0.38 33.74 0.28
N ARG A 100 0.67 34.11 -0.46
CA ARG A 100 1.34 33.20 -1.41
C ARG A 100 2.04 32.05 -0.73
N MET A 101 2.69 32.29 0.41
CA MET A 101 3.32 31.24 1.22
C MET A 101 2.27 30.28 1.80
N GLU A 102 1.14 30.79 2.28
CA GLU A 102 0.03 29.97 2.77
C GLU A 102 -0.60 29.11 1.68
N GLN A 103 -0.78 29.68 0.48
CA GLN A 103 -1.25 28.95 -0.70
C GLN A 103 -0.29 27.82 -1.08
N PHE A 104 1.02 28.10 -1.06
CA PHE A 104 2.05 27.10 -1.31
C PHE A 104 2.01 25.97 -0.28
N ASN A 105 2.00 26.31 1.01
CA ASN A 105 1.93 25.32 2.10
C ASN A 105 0.67 24.45 2.01
N SER A 106 -0.48 25.08 1.72
CA SER A 106 -1.75 24.36 1.52
C SER A 106 -1.68 23.38 0.33
N MET A 107 -0.95 23.76 -0.72
CA MET A 107 -0.71 22.89 -1.88
C MET A 107 0.19 21.71 -1.50
N VAL A 108 1.28 21.94 -0.76
CA VAL A 108 2.17 20.88 -0.26
C VAL A 108 1.39 19.86 0.57
N MET A 109 0.57 20.34 1.52
CA MET A 109 -0.26 19.46 2.35
C MET A 109 -1.22 18.62 1.51
N ARG A 110 -1.86 19.19 0.49
CA ARG A 110 -2.73 18.42 -0.42
C ARG A 110 -1.94 17.37 -1.21
N TYR A 111 -0.72 17.67 -1.62
CA TYR A 111 0.13 16.73 -2.33
C TYR A 111 0.55 15.54 -1.46
N VAL A 112 0.87 15.81 -0.19
CA VAL A 112 1.15 14.76 0.82
C VAL A 112 -0.05 13.84 0.98
N GLU A 113 -1.28 14.38 1.04
CA GLU A 113 -2.48 13.55 1.13
C GLU A 113 -2.69 12.65 -0.09
N PHE A 114 -2.33 13.11 -1.30
CA PHE A 114 -2.33 12.23 -2.48
C PHE A 114 -1.30 11.10 -2.35
N CYS A 115 -0.11 11.39 -1.84
CA CYS A 115 0.94 10.39 -1.63
C CYS A 115 0.51 9.34 -0.60
N LYS A 116 -0.10 9.78 0.51
CA LYS A 116 -0.70 8.91 1.54
C LYS A 116 -1.79 8.00 0.97
N ALA A 117 -2.67 8.55 0.13
CA ALA A 117 -3.77 7.79 -0.48
C ALA A 117 -3.26 6.69 -1.42
N LYS A 118 -2.21 6.97 -2.20
CA LYS A 118 -1.54 5.98 -3.05
C LYS A 118 -0.97 4.82 -2.23
N GLU A 119 -0.20 5.11 -1.18
CA GLU A 119 0.37 4.08 -0.29
C GLU A 119 -0.71 3.18 0.32
N LYS A 120 -1.78 3.78 0.87
CA LYS A 120 -2.91 3.00 1.41
C LYS A 120 -3.54 2.07 0.37
N LYS A 121 -3.68 2.54 -0.87
CA LYS A 121 -4.22 1.73 -1.96
C LYS A 121 -3.28 0.57 -2.32
N THR A 122 -1.98 0.83 -2.42
CA THR A 122 -0.96 -0.20 -2.73
C THR A 122 -0.89 -1.26 -1.62
N GLN A 123 -0.89 -0.85 -0.35
CA GLN A 123 -0.88 -1.76 0.80
C GLN A 123 -2.12 -2.67 0.81
N ASN A 124 -3.31 -2.10 0.60
CA ASN A 124 -4.54 -2.89 0.55
C ASN A 124 -4.55 -3.89 -0.63
N GLN A 125 -3.99 -3.50 -1.78
CA GLN A 125 -3.87 -4.41 -2.93
C GLN A 125 -2.88 -5.54 -2.64
N THR A 126 -1.73 -5.23 -2.04
CA THR A 126 -0.72 -6.26 -1.70
C THR A 126 -1.25 -7.25 -0.66
N LEU A 127 -1.98 -6.76 0.35
CA LEU A 127 -2.67 -7.61 1.33
C LEU A 127 -3.74 -8.48 0.66
N SER A 128 -4.52 -7.94 -0.27
CA SER A 128 -5.53 -8.71 -1.02
C SER A 128 -4.89 -9.82 -1.85
N ASP A 129 -3.81 -9.51 -2.57
CA ASP A 129 -3.12 -10.47 -3.43
C ASP A 129 -2.45 -11.60 -2.60
N GLN A 130 -1.90 -11.26 -1.43
CA GLN A 130 -1.35 -12.24 -0.48
C GLN A 130 -2.45 -13.13 0.12
N LEU A 131 -3.60 -12.54 0.45
CA LEU A 131 -4.75 -13.30 0.95
C LEU A 131 -5.29 -14.26 -0.11
N GLU A 132 -5.41 -13.84 -1.37
CA GLU A 132 -5.85 -14.70 -2.48
C GLU A 132 -4.86 -15.86 -2.74
N GLN A 133 -3.55 -15.60 -2.70
CA GLN A 133 -2.53 -16.64 -2.89
C GLN A 133 -2.54 -17.74 -1.80
N VAL A 134 -3.13 -17.47 -0.64
CA VAL A 134 -3.21 -18.41 0.48
C VAL A 134 -4.62 -19.00 0.63
N SER A 135 -5.67 -18.21 0.39
CA SER A 135 -7.06 -18.65 0.56
C SER A 135 -7.46 -19.71 -0.46
N GLU A 136 -7.11 -19.54 -1.73
CA GLU A 136 -7.52 -20.47 -2.80
C GLU A 136 -6.91 -21.87 -2.61
N PRO A 137 -5.60 -22.03 -2.27
CA PRO A 137 -5.07 -23.35 -1.95
C PRO A 137 -5.62 -23.93 -0.64
N LEU A 138 -5.94 -23.11 0.37
CA LEU A 138 -6.58 -23.58 1.62
C LEU A 138 -8.01 -24.09 1.39
N GLU A 139 -8.81 -23.38 0.61
CA GLU A 139 -10.17 -23.81 0.22
C GLU A 139 -10.12 -25.07 -0.64
N THR A 140 -9.17 -25.13 -1.59
CA THR A 140 -8.94 -26.34 -2.39
C THR A 140 -8.60 -27.53 -1.50
N LEU A 141 -7.73 -27.33 -0.51
CA LEU A 141 -7.35 -28.37 0.44
C LEU A 141 -8.52 -28.82 1.32
N ALA A 142 -9.39 -27.89 1.74
CA ALA A 142 -10.63 -28.18 2.45
C ALA A 142 -11.59 -29.05 1.61
N ASN A 143 -11.79 -28.68 0.35
CA ASN A 143 -12.66 -29.40 -0.58
C ASN A 143 -12.13 -30.81 -0.88
N LEU A 144 -10.82 -30.93 -1.15
CA LEU A 144 -10.16 -32.21 -1.35
C LEU A 144 -10.25 -33.10 -0.09
N SER A 145 -10.24 -32.50 1.10
CA SER A 145 -10.42 -33.27 2.35
C SER A 145 -11.80 -33.91 2.46
N MET A 146 -12.85 -33.20 2.04
CA MET A 146 -14.21 -33.73 1.99
C MET A 146 -14.31 -34.83 0.92
N GLU A 147 -13.72 -34.61 -0.26
CA GLU A 147 -13.67 -35.60 -1.33
C GLU A 147 -12.91 -36.87 -0.89
N PHE A 148 -11.79 -36.73 -0.18
CA PHE A 148 -10.99 -37.84 0.33
C PHE A 148 -11.78 -38.72 1.31
N ARG A 149 -12.66 -38.13 2.11
CA ARG A 149 -13.53 -38.86 3.05
C ARG A 149 -14.65 -39.62 2.33
N ASN A 150 -15.15 -39.08 1.22
CA ASN A 150 -16.26 -39.64 0.45
C ASN A 150 -15.83 -40.64 -0.64
N THR A 151 -14.53 -40.79 -0.89
CA THR A 151 -13.99 -41.66 -1.93
C THR A 151 -13.33 -42.91 -1.35
N SER A 152 -13.23 -43.96 -2.16
CA SER A 152 -12.57 -45.23 -1.80
C SER A 152 -11.71 -45.76 -2.96
N GLY A 153 -10.78 -46.68 -2.65
CA GLY A 153 -9.90 -47.29 -3.64
C GLY A 153 -8.98 -46.28 -4.35
N ILE A 154 -8.82 -46.44 -5.67
CA ILE A 154 -7.89 -45.64 -6.50
C ILE A 154 -8.23 -44.14 -6.48
N ALA A 155 -9.53 -43.79 -6.42
CA ALA A 155 -9.97 -42.39 -6.36
C ALA A 155 -9.47 -41.70 -5.09
N ARG A 156 -9.53 -42.39 -3.94
CA ARG A 156 -9.04 -41.89 -2.66
C ARG A 156 -7.54 -41.59 -2.69
N GLU A 157 -6.77 -42.46 -3.33
CA GLU A 157 -5.32 -42.31 -3.44
C GLU A 157 -4.93 -41.14 -4.34
N ALA A 158 -5.66 -40.93 -5.44
CA ALA A 158 -5.48 -39.75 -6.29
C ALA A 158 -5.75 -38.44 -5.54
N THR A 159 -6.81 -38.39 -4.72
CA THR A 159 -7.13 -37.22 -3.90
C THR A 159 -6.08 -36.98 -2.82
N ARG A 160 -5.55 -38.04 -2.19
CA ARG A 160 -4.42 -37.95 -1.24
C ARG A 160 -3.21 -37.25 -1.85
N LEU A 161 -2.80 -37.67 -3.06
CA LEU A 161 -1.65 -37.09 -3.75
C LEU A 161 -1.85 -35.61 -4.10
N LYS A 162 -3.08 -35.20 -4.45
CA LYS A 162 -3.40 -33.78 -4.67
C LYS A 162 -3.27 -32.97 -3.39
N MET A 163 -3.76 -33.50 -2.26
CA MET A 163 -3.65 -32.85 -0.96
C MET A 163 -2.19 -32.71 -0.52
N GLU A 164 -1.36 -33.74 -0.73
CA GLU A 164 0.07 -33.70 -0.39
C GLU A 164 0.82 -32.61 -1.14
N ARG A 165 0.54 -32.40 -2.44
CA ARG A 165 1.15 -31.30 -3.20
C ARG A 165 0.86 -29.92 -2.62
N ILE A 166 -0.37 -29.70 -2.16
CA ILE A 166 -0.77 -28.42 -1.57
C ILE A 166 -0.14 -28.26 -0.18
N VAL A 167 -0.07 -29.34 0.60
CA VAL A 167 0.64 -29.36 1.89
C VAL A 167 2.13 -29.02 1.69
N ASP A 168 2.79 -29.65 0.72
CA ASP A 168 4.20 -29.38 0.40
C ASP A 168 4.40 -27.93 -0.05
N TYR A 169 3.46 -27.37 -0.81
CA TYR A 169 3.48 -25.95 -1.18
C TYR A 169 3.48 -25.06 0.06
N PHE A 170 2.58 -25.28 1.02
CA PHE A 170 2.55 -24.48 2.24
C PHE A 170 3.76 -24.70 3.14
N HIS A 171 4.26 -25.93 3.26
CA HIS A 171 5.46 -26.20 4.06
C HIS A 171 6.68 -25.42 3.56
N ASN A 172 6.82 -25.30 2.24
CA ASN A 172 7.96 -24.61 1.63
C ASN A 172 7.79 -23.08 1.56
N ASN A 173 6.56 -22.58 1.40
CA ASN A 173 6.31 -21.15 1.16
C ASN A 173 5.71 -20.40 2.37
N HIS A 174 5.09 -21.11 3.30
CA HIS A 174 4.39 -20.55 4.47
C HIS A 174 4.61 -21.40 5.74
N PRO A 175 5.86 -21.55 6.23
CA PRO A 175 6.19 -22.43 7.35
C PRO A 175 5.58 -22.01 8.69
N THR A 176 5.08 -20.77 8.79
CA THR A 176 4.34 -20.28 9.97
C THR A 176 2.94 -20.87 10.10
N LEU A 177 2.41 -21.43 9.00
CA LEU A 177 1.15 -22.16 9.02
C LEU A 177 1.44 -23.60 9.49
N ASP A 178 0.85 -23.97 10.62
CA ASP A 178 0.94 -25.29 11.23
C ASP A 178 0.17 -26.37 10.42
N ILE A 179 0.65 -26.62 9.21
CA ILE A 179 0.03 -27.51 8.22
C ILE A 179 0.16 -28.99 8.62
N ASP A 180 1.17 -29.36 9.39
CA ASP A 180 1.34 -30.75 9.81
C ASP A 180 0.22 -31.20 10.75
N ASN A 181 -0.20 -30.34 11.69
CA ASN A 181 -1.34 -30.65 12.54
C ASN A 181 -2.66 -30.58 11.75
N PHE A 182 -2.76 -29.67 10.78
CA PHE A 182 -3.89 -29.69 9.85
C PHE A 182 -3.99 -31.02 9.09
N LYS A 183 -2.88 -31.57 8.58
CA LYS A 183 -2.85 -32.89 7.91
C LYS A 183 -3.37 -34.00 8.81
N LYS A 184 -3.09 -33.96 10.11
CA LYS A 184 -3.65 -34.90 11.10
C LYS A 184 -5.16 -34.75 11.21
N ALA A 185 -5.66 -33.51 11.30
CA ALA A 185 -7.11 -33.23 11.33
C ALA A 185 -7.86 -33.75 10.09
N LEU A 186 -7.23 -33.73 8.91
CA LEU A 186 -7.83 -34.30 7.68
C LEU A 186 -8.11 -35.80 7.81
N SER A 187 -7.33 -36.51 8.64
CA SER A 187 -7.45 -37.95 8.87
C SER A 187 -8.51 -38.32 9.92
N VAL A 188 -9.04 -37.35 10.67
CA VAL A 188 -10.10 -37.57 11.65
C VAL A 188 -11.44 -37.73 10.91
N PRO A 189 -12.17 -38.84 11.11
CA PRO A 189 -13.45 -39.08 10.43
C PRO A 189 -14.62 -38.35 11.12
N GLY A 190 -15.68 -38.09 10.35
CA GLY A 190 -16.94 -37.56 10.86
C GLY A 190 -16.93 -36.06 11.18
N LYS A 191 -18.00 -35.60 11.83
CA LYS A 191 -18.27 -34.17 12.08
C LYS A 191 -17.15 -33.46 12.86
N VAL A 192 -16.49 -34.18 13.76
CA VAL A 192 -15.34 -33.68 14.52
C VAL A 192 -14.18 -33.30 13.59
N GLY A 193 -13.89 -34.15 12.61
CA GLY A 193 -12.86 -33.85 11.62
C GLY A 193 -13.24 -32.70 10.69
N ASP A 194 -14.53 -32.50 10.38
CA ASP A 194 -14.99 -31.35 9.59
C ASP A 194 -14.81 -30.04 10.39
N GLU A 195 -15.15 -30.08 11.68
CA GLU A 195 -14.99 -28.96 12.59
C GLU A 195 -13.52 -28.57 12.77
N LEU A 196 -12.63 -29.55 13.02
CA LEU A 196 -11.20 -29.31 13.13
C LEU A 196 -10.64 -28.66 11.87
N VAL A 197 -10.97 -29.19 10.69
CA VAL A 197 -10.54 -28.64 9.41
C VAL A 197 -10.99 -27.19 9.25
N GLY A 198 -12.25 -26.89 9.57
CA GLY A 198 -12.78 -25.53 9.55
C GLY A 198 -12.04 -24.58 10.49
N LEU A 199 -11.75 -25.01 11.72
CA LEU A 199 -11.03 -24.22 12.71
C LEU A 199 -9.58 -23.93 12.30
N TYR A 200 -8.88 -24.90 11.71
CA TYR A 200 -7.53 -24.67 11.20
C TYR A 200 -7.50 -23.67 10.05
N ILE A 201 -8.43 -23.75 9.10
CA ILE A 201 -8.52 -22.77 7.99
C ILE A 201 -8.77 -21.37 8.55
N GLN A 202 -9.71 -21.23 9.50
CA GLN A 202 -9.96 -19.95 10.18
C GLN A 202 -8.70 -19.45 10.90
N LYS A 203 -7.95 -20.34 11.56
CA LYS A 203 -6.71 -19.99 12.26
C LYS A 203 -5.66 -19.48 11.27
N PHE A 204 -5.49 -20.15 10.14
CA PHE A 204 -4.54 -19.73 9.10
C PHE A 204 -4.91 -18.38 8.50
N ASN A 205 -6.19 -18.15 8.22
CA ASN A 205 -6.67 -16.85 7.76
C ASN A 205 -6.41 -15.74 8.80
N ALA A 206 -6.63 -16.02 10.10
CA ALA A 206 -6.33 -15.07 11.17
C ALA A 206 -4.84 -14.75 11.28
N ILE A 207 -3.95 -15.73 11.10
CA ILE A 207 -2.50 -15.53 11.06
C ILE A 207 -2.09 -14.65 9.88
N GLN A 208 -2.70 -14.85 8.70
CA GLN A 208 -2.38 -14.07 7.49
C GLN A 208 -2.72 -12.58 7.63
N ILE A 209 -3.82 -12.24 8.31
CA ILE A 209 -4.19 -10.84 8.58
C ILE A 209 -3.56 -10.28 9.87
N GLU A 210 -2.56 -10.97 10.42
CA GLU A 210 -1.87 -10.62 11.67
C GLU A 210 -2.80 -10.46 12.90
N ASN A 211 -3.98 -11.10 12.88
CA ASN A 211 -4.91 -11.12 14.00
C ASN A 211 -4.58 -12.28 14.95
N TYR A 212 -3.46 -12.12 15.67
CA TYR A 212 -2.91 -13.15 16.56
C TYR A 212 -3.81 -13.46 17.76
N GLU A 213 -4.65 -12.52 18.19
CA GLU A 213 -5.65 -12.74 19.25
C GLU A 213 -6.68 -13.79 18.79
N THR A 214 -7.27 -13.59 17.61
CA THR A 214 -8.22 -14.55 17.03
C THR A 214 -7.55 -15.89 16.74
N ALA A 215 -6.32 -15.88 16.23
CA ALA A 215 -5.56 -17.11 15.98
C ALA A 215 -5.30 -17.89 17.29
N SER A 216 -5.04 -17.20 18.40
CA SER A 216 -4.84 -17.81 19.72
C SER A 216 -6.14 -18.44 20.25
N ASP A 217 -7.27 -17.74 20.13
CA ASP A 217 -8.57 -18.29 20.54
C ASP A 217 -8.96 -19.53 19.73
N LEU A 218 -8.73 -19.50 18.42
CA LEU A 218 -8.96 -20.66 17.55
C LEU A 218 -8.04 -21.82 17.89
N ARG A 219 -6.77 -21.55 18.21
CA ARG A 219 -5.83 -22.58 18.67
C ARG A 219 -6.33 -23.25 19.96
N ARG A 220 -6.84 -22.50 20.93
CA ARG A 220 -7.41 -23.06 22.17
C ARG A 220 -8.57 -24.01 21.86
N ARG A 221 -9.50 -23.62 20.99
CA ARG A 221 -10.64 -24.48 20.59
C ARG A 221 -10.19 -25.76 19.89
N ILE A 222 -9.19 -25.67 19.01
CA ILE A 222 -8.61 -26.85 18.35
C ILE A 222 -8.08 -27.84 19.40
N LEU A 223 -7.30 -27.34 20.36
CA LEU A 223 -6.72 -28.19 21.42
C LEU A 223 -7.80 -28.84 22.28
N GLU A 224 -8.86 -28.13 22.63
CA GLU A 224 -10.00 -28.68 23.39
C GLU A 224 -10.67 -29.87 22.66
N ILE A 225 -10.81 -29.78 21.34
CA ILE A 225 -11.38 -30.86 20.51
C ILE A 225 -10.39 -32.03 20.36
N GLU A 226 -9.11 -31.75 20.15
CA GLU A 226 -8.07 -32.78 20.06
C GLU A 226 -7.89 -33.56 21.37
N GLU A 227 -7.97 -32.89 22.52
CA GLU A 227 -7.87 -33.52 23.85
C GLU A 227 -9.10 -34.37 24.17
N SER A 228 -10.31 -33.89 23.84
CA SER A 228 -11.56 -34.63 24.08
C SER A 228 -11.77 -35.85 23.19
N THR A 229 -11.03 -35.96 22.08
CA THR A 229 -11.08 -37.11 21.17
C THR A 229 -9.96 -38.13 21.41
N ALA A 230 -8.99 -37.81 22.27
CA ALA A 230 -7.92 -38.71 22.69
C ALA A 230 -8.30 -39.63 23.88
N THR A 231 -9.44 -39.38 24.54
CA THR A 231 -10.04 -40.20 25.61
C THR A 231 -11.16 -41.10 25.09
#